data_AF-A0A0G8BZ33-F1
#
_entry.id   AF-A0A0G8BZ33-F1
#
_cell.length_a   1.000
_cell.length_b   1.000
_cell.length_c   1.000
_cell.angle_alpha   90.00
_cell.angle_beta   90.00
_cell.angle_gamma   90.00
#
_symmetry.space_group_name_H-M   'P 1'
#
loop_
_entity.id
_entity.type
_entity.pdbx_description
1 polymer ?
#
loop_
_entity_poly.entity_id
_entity_poly.type
_entity_poly.pdbx_seq_one_letter_code
_entity_poly.pdbx_strand_id
1 'polypeptide(L)'
;MSLLYSGLTFLNFDDTYLLQNKLHSYSHEDIDFSHLEHANLYCETPALKRIKRELYRRKQRGITFIGSGNYHYVSYLLLKEIDEPFSLILFDHHTDMNLKEENEHTLISCGSWVSFALQNNPKLKKVIIIGPSSLTIHSNDYSCVEVFPIDTTYEVSTHTILSHIHTDTIYVSIDKDVLDSKVTITNWDQGHMKLSTLVNYPPLSISYELTPSGGFSVHRYF
;
A
#
# COMPACT_ATOMS: atom_id res chain seq x y z
N MET A 1 15.27 5.52 5.54
CA MET A 1 15.70 5.00 4.22
C MET A 1 15.60 6.18 3.24
N SER A 2 15.70 5.99 1.93
CA SER A 2 15.32 7.03 0.97
C SER A 2 14.43 6.43 -0.11
N LEU A 3 13.39 7.17 -0.55
CA LEU A 3 12.59 6.77 -1.71
C LEU A 3 13.47 6.54 -2.94
N LEU A 4 13.34 5.37 -3.56
CA LEU A 4 14.02 5.02 -4.80
C LEU A 4 13.52 5.85 -6.00
N TYR A 5 12.26 6.31 -5.92
CA TYR A 5 11.60 7.06 -6.98
C TYR A 5 10.96 8.34 -6.44
N SER A 6 10.77 9.34 -7.31
CA SER A 6 10.21 10.64 -6.95
C SER A 6 8.96 10.99 -7.74
N GLY A 7 8.25 12.02 -7.27
CA GLY A 7 7.00 12.49 -7.84
C GLY A 7 5.75 11.88 -7.20
N LEU A 8 4.60 12.44 -7.53
CA LEU A 8 3.28 12.01 -7.12
C LEU A 8 2.45 11.65 -8.36
N THR A 9 1.73 10.54 -8.28
CA THR A 9 0.76 10.13 -9.32
C THR A 9 -0.59 9.87 -8.69
N PHE A 10 -1.65 10.42 -9.28
CA PHE A 10 -3.04 10.12 -8.91
C PHE A 10 -3.66 9.23 -9.99
N LEU A 11 -4.14 8.06 -9.59
CA LEU A 11 -4.93 7.19 -10.45
C LEU A 11 -6.40 7.46 -10.16
N ASN A 12 -7.06 8.21 -11.04
CA ASN A 12 -8.45 8.59 -10.84
C ASN A 12 -9.39 7.48 -11.32
N PHE A 13 -9.81 6.59 -10.44
CA PHE A 13 -10.80 5.56 -10.74
C PHE A 13 -12.23 5.96 -10.38
N ASP A 14 -12.39 6.82 -9.36
CA ASP A 14 -13.68 7.04 -8.68
C ASP A 14 -13.83 8.44 -8.06
N ASP A 15 -13.03 9.40 -8.51
CA ASP A 15 -13.04 10.79 -8.06
C ASP A 15 -12.74 11.00 -6.56
N THR A 16 -12.21 9.98 -5.85
CA THR A 16 -11.85 10.03 -4.43
C THR A 16 -11.02 11.27 -4.05
N TYR A 17 -10.16 11.71 -4.96
CA TYR A 17 -9.24 12.83 -4.72
C TYR A 17 -9.74 14.18 -5.23
N LEU A 18 -10.87 14.24 -5.95
CA LEU A 18 -11.34 15.45 -6.63
C LEU A 18 -11.48 16.66 -5.70
N LEU A 19 -11.94 16.44 -4.47
CA LEU A 19 -12.17 17.51 -3.48
C LEU A 19 -10.99 17.72 -2.52
N GLN A 20 -9.87 17.02 -2.69
CA GLN A 20 -8.71 17.07 -1.80
C GLN A 20 -7.75 18.20 -2.21
N ASN A 21 -8.20 19.46 -2.07
CA ASN A 21 -7.47 20.66 -2.55
C ASN A 21 -6.00 20.72 -2.08
N LYS A 22 -5.71 20.26 -0.86
CA LYS A 22 -4.34 20.23 -0.33
C LYS A 22 -3.47 19.22 -1.08
N LEU A 23 -4.00 18.06 -1.47
CA LEU A 23 -3.27 17.07 -2.26
C LEU A 23 -3.01 17.61 -3.67
N HIS A 24 -4.00 18.28 -4.27
CA HIS A 24 -3.87 18.91 -5.59
C HIS A 24 -2.89 20.08 -5.65
N SER A 25 -2.50 20.67 -4.52
CA SER A 25 -1.49 21.73 -4.47
C SER A 25 -0.05 21.26 -4.72
N TYR A 26 0.22 19.95 -4.62
CA TYR A 26 1.53 19.39 -4.95
C TYR A 26 1.66 19.15 -6.45
N SER A 27 2.86 19.19 -7.02
CA SER A 27 3.07 18.79 -8.42
C SER A 27 2.83 17.28 -8.57
N HIS A 28 1.94 16.87 -9.47
CA HIS A 28 1.54 15.48 -9.65
C HIS A 28 1.22 15.18 -11.13
N GLU A 29 1.12 13.89 -11.44
CA GLU A 29 0.62 13.36 -12.70
C GLU A 29 -0.73 12.68 -12.47
N ASP A 30 -1.76 13.09 -13.22
CA ASP A 30 -3.08 12.45 -13.19
C ASP A 30 -3.20 11.42 -14.31
N ILE A 31 -3.63 10.22 -13.94
CA ILE A 31 -4.00 9.16 -14.89
C ILE A 31 -5.48 8.87 -14.68
N ASP A 32 -6.28 9.21 -15.69
CA ASP A 32 -7.72 9.04 -15.64
C ASP A 32 -8.15 7.62 -16.04
N PHE A 33 -8.83 6.96 -15.11
CA PHE A 33 -9.49 5.66 -15.25
C PHE A 33 -10.99 5.72 -14.89
N SER A 34 -11.59 6.91 -14.77
CA SER A 34 -13.00 7.10 -14.39
C SER A 34 -14.00 6.38 -15.30
N HIS A 35 -13.60 6.09 -16.53
CA HIS A 35 -14.38 5.34 -17.52
C HIS A 35 -13.86 3.91 -17.77
N LEU A 36 -12.97 3.39 -16.91
CA LEU A 36 -12.46 2.03 -17.04
C LEU A 36 -13.47 1.03 -16.47
N GLU A 37 -14.15 0.32 -17.36
CA GLU A 37 -15.03 -0.78 -17.00
C GLU A 37 -14.25 -2.03 -16.55
N HIS A 38 -14.92 -2.93 -15.83
CA HIS A 38 -14.36 -4.20 -15.35
C HIS A 38 -13.11 -4.04 -14.46
N ALA A 39 -13.15 -3.03 -13.58
CA ALA A 39 -12.07 -2.67 -12.66
C ALA A 39 -12.51 -2.48 -11.20
N ASN A 40 -13.80 -2.38 -10.91
CA ASN A 40 -14.28 -2.10 -9.55
C ASN A 40 -14.36 -3.39 -8.73
N LEU A 41 -13.65 -3.47 -7.60
CA LEU A 41 -13.47 -4.65 -6.72
C LEU A 41 -12.68 -5.80 -7.35
N TYR A 42 -13.02 -6.13 -8.59
CA TYR A 42 -12.42 -7.15 -9.42
C TYR A 42 -11.95 -6.53 -10.73
N CYS A 43 -10.77 -6.93 -11.17
CA CYS A 43 -10.17 -6.43 -12.39
C CYS A 43 -9.90 -7.56 -13.37
N GLU A 44 -10.59 -7.50 -14.50
CA GLU A 44 -10.38 -8.44 -15.59
C GLU A 44 -9.06 -8.14 -16.32
N THR A 45 -8.49 -9.18 -16.94
CA THR A 45 -7.21 -9.09 -17.65
C THR A 45 -7.11 -7.92 -18.66
N PRO A 46 -8.13 -7.59 -19.48
CA PRO A 46 -8.06 -6.44 -20.38
C PRO A 46 -7.92 -5.10 -19.65
N ALA A 47 -8.71 -4.89 -18.59
CA ALA A 47 -8.64 -3.69 -17.76
C ALA A 47 -7.28 -3.59 -17.04
N LEU A 48 -6.79 -4.70 -16.49
CA LEU A 48 -5.49 -4.77 -15.83
C LEU A 48 -4.33 -4.43 -16.79
N LYS A 49 -4.40 -4.92 -18.04
CA LYS A 49 -3.43 -4.57 -19.10
C LYS A 49 -3.47 -3.09 -19.45
N ARG A 50 -4.67 -2.48 -19.49
CA ARG A 50 -4.84 -1.04 -19.72
C ARG A 50 -4.20 -0.23 -18.58
N ILE A 51 -4.47 -0.59 -17.33
CA ILE A 51 -3.87 0.06 -16.15
C ILE A 51 -2.33 -0.03 -16.23
N LYS A 52 -1.81 -1.24 -16.47
CA LYS A 52 -0.36 -1.49 -16.61
C LYS A 52 0.27 -0.62 -17.70
N ARG A 53 -0.40 -0.43 -18.84
CA ARG A 53 0.10 0.40 -19.94
C ARG A 53 0.22 1.86 -19.54
N GLU A 54 -0.78 2.43 -18.87
CA GLU A 54 -0.70 3.84 -18.46
C GLU A 54 0.30 4.03 -17.33
N LEU A 55 0.37 3.09 -16.38
CA LEU A 55 1.44 3.06 -15.37
C LEU A 55 2.83 3.05 -16.04
N TYR A 56 3.04 2.28 -17.10
CA TYR A 56 4.31 2.28 -17.83
C TYR A 56 4.65 3.63 -18.46
N ARG A 57 3.65 4.38 -18.94
CA ARG A 57 3.84 5.67 -19.64
C ARG A 57 4.07 6.83 -18.68
N ARG A 58 3.76 6.67 -17.39
CA ARG A 58 3.89 7.73 -16.40
C ARG A 58 5.34 8.14 -16.19
N LYS A 59 5.53 9.41 -15.87
CA LYS A 59 6.83 10.01 -15.55
C LYS A 59 7.10 10.00 -14.05
N GLN A 60 6.06 10.17 -13.24
CA GLN A 60 6.18 10.23 -11.78
C GLN A 60 6.01 8.83 -11.16
N ARG A 61 7.07 8.28 -10.56
CA ARG A 61 7.10 6.89 -10.03
C ARG A 61 7.24 6.79 -8.51
N GLY A 62 7.23 7.92 -7.80
CA GLY A 62 7.22 7.97 -6.35
C GLY A 62 5.87 7.55 -5.77
N ILE A 63 5.25 8.44 -4.98
CA ILE A 63 4.01 8.14 -4.26
C ILE A 63 2.85 8.03 -5.27
N THR A 64 2.10 6.93 -5.21
CA THR A 64 0.95 6.69 -6.07
C THR A 64 -0.33 6.57 -5.24
N PHE A 65 -1.33 7.37 -5.56
CA PHE A 65 -2.67 7.30 -4.94
C PHE A 65 -3.62 6.51 -5.83
N ILE A 66 -4.30 5.52 -5.25
CA ILE A 66 -5.08 4.50 -5.96
C ILE A 66 -6.54 4.58 -5.49
N GLY A 67 -7.33 5.51 -6.01
CA GLY A 67 -8.77 5.68 -5.71
C GLY A 67 -9.20 5.34 -4.26
N SER A 68 -10.35 4.69 -4.14
CA SER A 68 -10.78 3.92 -2.96
C SER A 68 -10.15 2.52 -2.89
N GLY A 69 -10.34 1.81 -1.76
CA GLY A 69 -9.83 0.45 -1.52
C GLY A 69 -10.31 -0.59 -2.54
N ASN A 70 -11.38 -0.31 -3.31
CA ASN A 70 -11.85 -1.19 -4.38
C ASN A 70 -10.80 -1.44 -5.48
N TYR A 71 -9.82 -0.54 -5.60
CA TYR A 71 -8.78 -0.59 -6.62
C TYR A 71 -7.41 -0.99 -6.03
N HIS A 72 -7.35 -1.41 -4.77
CA HIS A 72 -6.09 -1.69 -4.08
C HIS A 72 -5.24 -2.76 -4.76
N TYR A 73 -5.87 -3.64 -5.54
CA TYR A 73 -5.19 -4.60 -6.42
C TYR A 73 -4.21 -3.98 -7.41
N VAL A 74 -4.32 -2.67 -7.72
CA VAL A 74 -3.34 -1.97 -8.57
C VAL A 74 -1.95 -1.96 -7.92
N SER A 75 -1.87 -2.09 -6.60
CA SER A 75 -0.61 -2.30 -5.86
C SER A 75 0.21 -3.45 -6.45
N TYR A 76 -0.42 -4.55 -6.88
CA TYR A 76 0.27 -5.64 -7.57
C TYR A 76 1.03 -5.16 -8.81
N LEU A 77 0.44 -4.29 -9.63
CA LEU A 77 1.12 -3.76 -10.83
C LEU A 77 2.30 -2.86 -10.46
N LEU A 78 2.18 -2.07 -9.39
CA LEU A 78 3.27 -1.23 -8.88
C LEU A 78 4.42 -2.08 -8.33
N LEU A 79 4.12 -3.15 -7.60
CA LEU A 79 5.13 -4.11 -7.12
C LEU A 79 5.90 -4.79 -8.27
N LYS A 80 5.27 -4.97 -9.44
CA LYS A 80 5.93 -5.56 -10.62
C LYS A 80 6.96 -4.64 -11.27
N GLU A 81 7.01 -3.37 -10.88
CA GLU A 81 8.02 -2.42 -11.35
C GLU A 81 9.36 -2.54 -10.61
N ILE A 82 9.36 -3.17 -9.44
CA ILE A 82 10.58 -3.37 -8.64
C ILE A 82 11.40 -4.50 -9.27
N ASP A 83 12.64 -4.21 -9.63
CA ASP A 83 13.49 -5.12 -10.39
C ASP A 83 14.49 -5.93 -9.55
N GLU A 84 14.52 -5.70 -8.24
CA GLU A 84 15.36 -6.38 -7.24
C GLU A 84 14.52 -7.06 -6.15
N PRO A 85 15.10 -7.97 -5.33
CA PRO A 85 14.39 -8.56 -4.19
C PRO A 85 13.93 -7.50 -3.19
N PHE A 86 12.66 -7.56 -2.78
CA PHE A 86 12.07 -6.56 -1.89
C PHE A 86 11.07 -7.16 -0.88
N SER A 87 10.73 -6.36 0.13
CA SER A 87 9.71 -6.66 1.13
C SER A 87 8.54 -5.70 1.00
N LEU A 88 7.32 -6.21 1.16
CA LEU A 88 6.10 -5.40 1.26
C LEU A 88 5.78 -5.16 2.74
N ILE A 89 5.59 -3.90 3.11
CA ILE A 89 4.87 -3.52 4.33
C ILE A 89 3.49 -3.04 3.91
N LEU A 90 2.46 -3.74 4.35
CA LEU A 90 1.06 -3.47 4.08
C LEU A 90 0.38 -3.00 5.36
N PHE A 91 -0.11 -1.76 5.35
CA PHE A 91 -1.00 -1.24 6.38
C PHE A 91 -2.43 -1.40 5.91
N ASP A 92 -3.18 -2.27 6.57
CA ASP A 92 -4.48 -2.71 6.08
C ASP A 92 -5.28 -3.34 7.21
N HIS A 93 -6.60 -3.15 7.22
CA HIS A 93 -7.46 -3.90 8.12
C HIS A 93 -7.61 -5.36 7.67
N HIS A 94 -7.57 -5.60 6.36
CA HIS A 94 -7.69 -6.90 5.72
C HIS A 94 -6.31 -7.46 5.38
N THR A 95 -6.25 -8.77 5.09
CA THR A 95 -4.99 -9.40 4.64
C THR A 95 -4.83 -9.36 3.14
N ASP A 96 -5.91 -9.16 2.39
CA ASP A 96 -5.97 -9.25 0.93
C ASP A 96 -5.41 -10.56 0.35
N MET A 97 -5.56 -11.65 1.12
CA MET A 97 -5.09 -12.99 0.78
C MET A 97 -6.21 -13.95 0.37
N ASN A 98 -7.45 -13.49 0.18
CA ASN A 98 -8.62 -14.31 -0.15
C ASN A 98 -8.65 -14.74 -1.63
N LEU A 99 -7.64 -15.49 -2.05
CA LEU A 99 -7.60 -16.08 -3.39
C LEU A 99 -8.38 -17.40 -3.38
N LYS A 100 -9.38 -17.52 -4.26
CA LYS A 100 -10.10 -18.77 -4.51
C LYS A 100 -9.53 -19.44 -5.76
N GLU A 101 -9.34 -20.76 -5.72
CA GLU A 101 -8.77 -21.58 -6.82
C GLU A 101 -9.44 -21.32 -8.19
N GLU A 102 -10.75 -21.05 -8.19
CA GLU A 102 -11.55 -20.80 -9.40
C GLU A 102 -11.19 -19.48 -10.14
N ASN A 103 -10.48 -18.54 -9.50
CA ASN A 103 -10.21 -17.20 -10.03
C ASN A 103 -8.71 -16.91 -10.27
N GLU A 104 -7.82 -17.87 -10.02
CA GLU A 104 -6.36 -17.65 -9.94
C GLU A 104 -5.69 -17.11 -11.21
N HIS A 105 -6.32 -17.27 -12.38
CA HIS A 105 -5.67 -16.96 -13.66
C HIS A 105 -6.29 -15.82 -14.46
N THR A 106 -7.50 -15.38 -14.12
CA THR A 106 -8.27 -14.47 -14.98
C THR A 106 -8.70 -13.19 -14.28
N LEU A 107 -8.74 -13.18 -12.93
CA LEU A 107 -9.34 -12.12 -12.15
C LEU A 107 -8.53 -11.82 -10.89
N ILE A 108 -8.04 -10.58 -10.76
CA ILE A 108 -7.47 -10.08 -9.51
C ILE A 108 -8.51 -9.22 -8.79
N SER A 109 -8.54 -9.24 -7.46
CA SER A 109 -9.44 -8.41 -6.66
C SER A 109 -8.71 -7.66 -5.56
N CYS A 110 -9.35 -6.64 -4.99
CA CYS A 110 -8.83 -5.99 -3.77
C CYS A 110 -8.61 -7.04 -2.67
N GLY A 111 -9.56 -7.93 -2.41
CA GLY A 111 -9.37 -8.97 -1.38
C GLY A 111 -8.36 -10.10 -1.69
N SER A 112 -7.69 -10.13 -2.84
CA SER A 112 -6.82 -11.27 -3.24
C SER A 112 -5.44 -10.87 -3.79
N TRP A 113 -5.14 -9.57 -3.90
CA TRP A 113 -3.96 -9.12 -4.63
C TRP A 113 -2.64 -9.51 -3.96
N VAL A 114 -2.62 -9.68 -2.63
CA VAL A 114 -1.41 -10.11 -1.91
C VAL A 114 -1.06 -11.55 -2.26
N SER A 115 -2.04 -12.46 -2.20
CA SER A 115 -1.86 -13.85 -2.65
C SER A 115 -1.49 -13.91 -4.13
N PHE A 116 -2.14 -13.09 -4.98
CA PHE A 116 -1.80 -12.99 -6.39
C PHE A 116 -0.35 -12.52 -6.61
N ALA A 117 0.12 -11.54 -5.83
CA ALA A 117 1.49 -11.02 -5.89
C ALA A 117 2.52 -12.07 -5.43
N LEU A 118 2.24 -12.80 -4.36
CA LEU A 118 3.09 -13.88 -3.85
C LEU A 118 3.29 -14.99 -4.89
N GLN A 119 2.24 -15.37 -5.62
CA GLN A 119 2.31 -16.37 -6.68
C GLN A 119 3.03 -15.87 -7.94
N ASN A 120 2.88 -14.58 -8.29
CA ASN A 120 3.28 -14.05 -9.61
C ASN A 120 4.47 -13.08 -9.59
N ASN A 121 5.07 -12.83 -8.42
CA ASN A 121 6.23 -11.94 -8.27
C ASN A 121 7.36 -12.59 -7.46
N PRO A 122 8.32 -13.29 -8.11
CA PRO A 122 9.42 -13.97 -7.40
C PRO A 122 10.39 -13.02 -6.68
N LYS A 123 10.28 -11.70 -6.91
CA LYS A 123 11.08 -10.67 -6.25
C LYS A 123 10.51 -10.26 -4.89
N LEU A 124 9.22 -10.52 -4.64
CA LEU A 124 8.60 -10.31 -3.34
C LEU A 124 9.09 -11.40 -2.37
N LYS A 125 9.96 -11.03 -1.44
CA LYS A 125 10.61 -11.97 -0.51
C LYS A 125 9.95 -12.03 0.87
N LYS A 126 9.26 -10.97 1.26
CA LYS A 126 8.58 -10.86 2.55
C LYS A 126 7.33 -10.02 2.41
N VAL A 127 6.27 -10.40 3.11
CA VAL A 127 5.09 -9.57 3.32
C VAL A 127 4.89 -9.41 4.81
N ILE A 128 4.81 -8.17 5.26
CA ILE A 128 4.45 -7.77 6.62
C ILE A 128 3.12 -7.04 6.53
N ILE A 129 2.08 -7.59 7.15
CA ILE A 129 0.75 -6.96 7.20
C ILE A 129 0.53 -6.43 8.61
N ILE A 130 0.14 -5.16 8.73
CA ILE A 130 -0.02 -4.46 10.00
C ILE A 130 -1.43 -3.89 10.06
N GLY A 131 -2.24 -4.33 11.02
CA GLY A 131 -3.59 -3.82 11.20
C GLY A 131 -4.72 -4.82 11.49
N PRO A 132 -4.73 -6.04 10.93
CA PRO A 132 -5.83 -6.98 11.16
C PRO A 132 -6.06 -7.25 12.65
N SER A 133 -7.31 -7.26 13.11
CA SER A 133 -7.67 -7.36 14.54
C SER A 133 -7.48 -8.75 15.13
N SER A 134 -7.37 -9.77 14.29
CA SER A 134 -7.09 -11.13 14.70
C SER A 134 -6.08 -11.77 13.75
N LEU A 135 -5.33 -12.75 14.27
CA LEU A 135 -4.57 -13.70 13.46
C LEU A 135 -5.56 -14.63 12.72
N THR A 136 -6.55 -14.10 12.01
CA THR A 136 -7.25 -14.85 10.96
C THR A 136 -6.31 -14.97 9.77
N ILE A 137 -5.22 -15.67 9.99
CA ILE A 137 -4.47 -16.27 8.92
C ILE A 137 -4.73 -17.75 9.05
N HIS A 138 -5.26 -18.33 7.98
CA HIS A 138 -4.99 -19.71 7.61
C HIS A 138 -3.48 -19.86 7.31
N SER A 139 -2.58 -19.59 8.29
CA SER A 139 -1.13 -19.38 8.12
C SER A 139 -0.32 -20.64 7.84
N ASN A 140 -0.82 -21.55 7.02
CA ASN A 140 -0.06 -22.74 6.65
C ASN A 140 0.58 -22.67 5.26
N ASP A 141 0.21 -21.74 4.37
CA ASP A 141 0.65 -21.84 2.97
C ASP A 141 1.85 -20.95 2.59
N TYR A 142 2.10 -19.83 3.27
CA TYR A 142 3.21 -18.92 2.93
C TYR A 142 4.09 -18.53 4.13
N SER A 143 5.26 -19.14 4.25
CA SER A 143 6.25 -18.83 5.29
C SER A 143 6.87 -17.43 5.21
N CYS A 144 6.70 -16.74 4.07
CA CYS A 144 7.18 -15.37 3.87
C CYS A 144 6.20 -14.28 4.33
N VAL A 145 5.02 -14.64 4.85
CA VAL A 145 4.01 -13.69 5.32
C VAL A 145 4.00 -13.65 6.85
N GLU A 146 4.02 -12.45 7.41
CA GLU A 146 3.80 -12.21 8.84
C GLU A 146 2.73 -11.14 9.04
N VAL A 147 1.82 -11.36 10.00
CA VAL A 147 0.77 -10.39 10.34
C VAL A 147 0.98 -9.91 11.77
N PHE A 148 1.06 -8.60 11.92
CA PHE A 148 1.15 -7.91 13.19
C PHE A 148 -0.22 -7.28 13.49
N PRO A 149 -1.01 -7.89 14.38
CA PRO A 149 -2.32 -7.37 14.68
C PRO A 149 -2.23 -6.02 15.38
N ILE A 150 -3.24 -5.19 15.15
CA ILE A 150 -3.47 -3.98 15.94
C ILE A 150 -4.80 -4.14 16.64
N ASP A 151 -4.72 -4.32 17.95
CA ASP A 151 -5.86 -4.22 18.83
C ASP A 151 -5.72 -3.01 19.75
N THR A 152 -6.78 -2.71 20.52
CA THR A 152 -6.80 -1.55 21.42
C THR A 152 -5.88 -1.67 22.63
N THR A 153 -5.26 -2.83 22.85
CA THR A 153 -4.53 -3.21 24.06
C THR A 153 -3.03 -3.45 23.83
N TYR A 154 -2.61 -3.77 22.61
CA TYR A 154 -1.25 -4.16 22.29
C TYR A 154 -0.82 -3.68 20.90
N GLU A 155 0.26 -2.90 20.86
CA GLU A 155 0.94 -2.51 19.63
C GLU A 155 2.36 -3.10 19.64
N VAL A 156 2.72 -3.84 18.58
CA VAL A 156 4.07 -4.38 18.42
C VAL A 156 5.03 -3.24 18.08
N SER A 157 6.21 -3.23 18.71
CA SER A 157 7.20 -2.18 18.45
C SER A 157 7.64 -2.19 16.97
N THR A 158 7.82 -1.00 16.40
CA THR A 158 8.26 -0.84 15.01
C THR A 158 9.63 -1.48 14.78
N HIS A 159 10.52 -1.46 15.78
CA HIS A 159 11.81 -2.14 15.72
C HIS A 159 11.66 -3.66 15.54
N THR A 160 10.76 -4.28 16.29
CA THR A 160 10.45 -5.71 16.15
C THR A 160 9.90 -6.01 14.76
N ILE A 161 8.98 -5.19 14.24
CA ILE A 161 8.44 -5.44 12.90
C ILE A 161 9.55 -5.35 11.84
N LEU A 162 10.36 -4.29 11.90
CA LEU A 162 11.44 -4.06 10.93
C LEU A 162 12.55 -5.12 11.02
N SER A 163 12.78 -5.76 12.17
CA SER A 163 13.78 -6.84 12.28
C SER A 163 13.44 -8.10 11.49
N HIS A 164 12.20 -8.25 11.01
CA HIS A 164 11.78 -9.36 10.15
C HIS A 164 12.07 -9.08 8.66
N ILE A 165 12.47 -7.85 8.31
CA ILE A 165 12.79 -7.43 6.96
C ILE A 165 14.28 -7.64 6.70
N HIS A 166 14.58 -8.46 5.70
CA HIS A 166 15.96 -8.82 5.33
C HIS A 166 16.34 -8.34 3.92
N THR A 167 15.48 -7.57 3.26
CA THR A 167 15.75 -6.96 1.95
C THR A 167 16.11 -5.50 2.11
N ASP A 168 17.00 -5.00 1.26
CA ASP A 168 17.37 -3.58 1.24
C ASP A 168 16.24 -2.70 0.70
N THR A 169 15.39 -3.26 -0.17
CA THR A 169 14.26 -2.56 -0.78
C THR A 169 12.95 -2.91 -0.08
N ILE A 170 12.20 -1.87 0.26
CA ILE A 170 10.88 -1.95 0.88
C ILE A 170 9.88 -1.19 0.03
N TYR A 171 8.73 -1.81 -0.22
CA TYR A 171 7.55 -1.12 -0.73
C TYR A 171 6.52 -0.99 0.40
N VAL A 172 5.95 0.20 0.56
CA VAL A 172 4.90 0.46 1.54
C VAL A 172 3.57 0.68 0.82
N SER A 173 2.56 -0.12 1.16
CA SER A 173 1.17 0.07 0.72
C SER A 173 0.31 0.41 1.94
N ILE A 174 -0.63 1.34 1.78
CA ILE A 174 -1.51 1.81 2.84
C ILE A 174 -2.94 1.78 2.31
N ASP A 175 -3.76 0.86 2.82
CA ASP A 175 -5.21 1.04 2.83
C ASP A 175 -5.58 1.92 4.03
N LYS A 176 -6.50 2.87 3.81
CA LYS A 176 -6.96 3.79 4.85
C LYS A 176 -7.92 3.14 5.83
N ASP A 177 -8.51 2.00 5.47
CA ASP A 177 -9.42 1.30 6.36
C ASP A 177 -8.73 0.73 7.61
N VAL A 178 -7.40 0.58 7.60
CA VAL A 178 -6.58 0.24 8.77
C VAL A 178 -6.83 1.17 9.97
N LEU A 179 -7.19 2.43 9.69
CA LEU A 179 -7.39 3.46 10.69
C LEU A 179 -8.69 3.26 11.48
N ASP A 180 -8.74 3.82 12.68
CA ASP A 180 -9.98 3.87 13.46
C ASP A 180 -11.05 4.72 12.75
N SER A 181 -12.30 4.24 12.75
CA SER A 181 -13.47 4.94 12.16
C SER A 181 -13.69 6.37 12.66
N LYS A 182 -13.12 6.77 13.80
CA LYS A 182 -13.13 8.15 14.31
C LYS A 182 -12.20 9.08 13.55
N VAL A 183 -11.22 8.54 12.83
CA VAL A 183 -10.23 9.29 12.04
C VAL A 183 -10.71 9.46 10.60
N THR A 184 -11.18 8.39 9.99
CA THR A 184 -11.66 8.36 8.59
C THR A 184 -12.82 7.38 8.48
N ILE A 185 -13.68 7.59 7.49
CA ILE A 185 -14.72 6.64 7.11
C ILE A 185 -14.39 6.18 5.69
N THR A 186 -14.22 4.89 5.49
CA THR A 186 -14.02 4.26 4.18
C THR A 186 -15.29 3.55 3.71
N ASN A 187 -15.22 2.95 2.53
CA ASN A 187 -16.28 2.12 1.95
C ASN A 187 -16.17 0.63 2.37
N TRP A 188 -15.29 0.32 3.32
CA TRP A 188 -15.04 -1.00 3.91
C TRP A 188 -15.18 -0.94 5.43
N ASP A 189 -15.19 -2.10 6.10
CA ASP A 189 -15.06 -2.13 7.56
C ASP A 189 -13.68 -1.64 8.01
N GLN A 190 -13.62 -1.03 9.20
CA GLN A 190 -12.48 -0.25 9.67
C GLN A 190 -11.72 -0.99 10.78
N GLY A 191 -10.40 -0.82 10.77
CA GLY A 191 -9.52 -1.21 11.85
C GLY A 191 -9.53 -0.23 13.02
N HIS A 192 -8.45 -0.29 13.79
CA HIS A 192 -8.31 0.43 15.06
C HIS A 192 -7.00 1.23 15.15
N MET A 193 -6.23 1.32 14.06
CA MET A 193 -4.96 2.03 14.09
C MET A 193 -5.19 3.54 14.27
N LYS A 194 -4.44 4.14 15.19
CA LYS A 194 -4.40 5.61 15.31
C LYS A 194 -3.58 6.21 14.18
N LEU A 195 -4.01 7.36 13.65
CA LEU A 195 -3.25 8.10 12.65
C LEU A 195 -1.82 8.39 13.11
N SER A 196 -1.62 8.70 14.39
CA SER A 196 -0.29 8.92 14.97
C SER A 196 0.62 7.71 14.88
N THR A 197 0.08 6.49 14.98
CA THR A 197 0.86 5.25 14.86
C THR A 197 1.33 5.08 13.41
N LEU A 198 0.44 5.33 12.44
CA LEU A 198 0.78 5.26 11.02
C LEU A 198 1.86 6.27 10.62
N VAL A 199 1.67 7.56 10.93
CA VAL A 199 2.58 8.63 10.46
C VAL A 199 3.93 8.64 11.16
N ASN A 200 4.05 8.01 12.34
CA ASN A 200 5.31 7.87 13.06
C ASN A 200 6.03 6.55 12.75
N TYR A 201 5.45 5.70 11.90
CA TYR A 201 6.10 4.46 11.50
C TYR A 201 7.40 4.77 10.73
N PRO A 202 8.56 4.15 11.01
CA PRO A 202 9.85 4.68 10.55
C PRO A 202 10.00 4.88 9.03
N PRO A 203 9.57 3.95 8.16
CA PRO A 203 9.46 4.20 6.71
C PRO A 203 8.59 5.39 6.27
N LEU A 204 7.70 5.88 7.14
CA LEU A 204 6.75 6.97 6.88
C LEU A 204 7.05 8.25 7.68
N SER A 205 7.92 8.17 8.69
CA SER A 205 8.13 9.26 9.64
C SER A 205 9.06 10.33 9.09
N ILE A 206 8.79 11.59 9.44
CA ILE A 206 9.63 12.73 9.04
C ILE A 206 10.40 13.18 10.28
N SER A 207 11.73 13.05 10.28
CA SER A 207 12.57 13.61 11.33
C SER A 207 12.86 15.10 11.06
N TYR A 208 12.77 15.92 12.09
CA TYR A 208 13.34 17.27 12.06
C TYR A 208 14.69 17.21 12.80
N GLU A 209 15.80 17.52 12.13
CA GLU A 209 17.05 17.80 12.85
C GLU A 209 17.20 19.32 13.04
N LEU A 210 17.46 19.71 14.28
CA LEU A 210 17.91 21.06 14.61
C LEU A 210 19.37 21.19 14.15
N THR A 211 19.63 22.02 13.14
CA THR A 211 21.02 22.34 12.78
C THR A 211 21.65 23.19 13.89
N PRO A 212 22.97 23.06 14.15
CA PRO A 212 23.68 23.87 15.15
C PRO A 212 23.54 25.39 14.98
N SER A 213 23.11 25.85 13.80
CA SER A 213 22.84 27.25 13.46
C SER A 213 21.41 27.72 13.77
N GLY A 214 20.58 26.92 14.45
CA GLY A 214 19.21 27.30 14.81
C GLY A 214 18.21 27.29 13.64
N GLY A 215 18.60 26.71 12.49
CA GLY A 215 17.69 26.46 11.37
C GLY A 215 17.05 25.08 11.49
N PHE A 216 15.74 24.99 11.31
CA PHE A 216 15.07 23.71 11.09
C PHE A 216 15.44 23.19 9.71
N SER A 217 16.13 22.06 9.65
CA SER A 217 16.26 21.31 8.41
C SER A 217 15.24 20.19 8.44
N VAL A 218 14.28 20.22 7.51
CA VAL A 218 13.33 19.11 7.33
C VAL A 218 14.06 18.02 6.58
N HIS A 219 14.64 17.08 7.31
CA HIS A 219 15.19 15.87 6.71
C HIS A 219 14.08 14.83 6.62
N ARG A 220 13.48 14.73 5.44
CA ARG A 220 12.64 13.59 5.09
C ARG A 220 13.53 12.34 5.03
N TYR A 221 13.68 11.66 6.16
CA TYR A 221 14.14 10.28 6.17
C TYR A 221 12.92 9.44 5.78
N PHE A 222 12.80 9.04 4.51
CA PHE A 222 11.78 8.07 4.07
C PHE A 222 12.46 6.74 3.80
#